data_AF-A0A9P0Q756-F1
#
_entry.id   AF-A0A9P0Q756-F1
#
_cell.length_a   1.000
_cell.length_b   1.000
_cell.length_c   1.000
_cell.angle_alpha   90.00
_cell.angle_beta   90.00
_cell.angle_gamma   90.00
#
_symmetry.space_group_name_H-M   'P 1'
#
loop_
_entity.id
_entity.type
_entity.pdbx_description
1 polymer ?
#
loop_
_entity_poly.entity_id
_entity_poly.type
_entity_poly.pdbx_seq_one_letter_code
_entity_poly.pdbx_strand_id
1 'polypeptide(L)'
;MDQETARKLYEEGAIFVFLNVPEGTEFGIDMKSWNTGEKFRGVKMIPPGLHYIFYSAVSNTGDTAPRTGFFHNFRKAEVLVKKWDQVNECVSAETVSDEDIVRLTGNLRALDNFLGPYPYDIKDRWKSLTSDLTDDLVKSLVPLSGFIQSALELESCSNSDRPKGKKADENDEDNLSPTEAKRSRKSDNIDALLPHLKAKAGTEIRLTKFPEKTYPEGSTPADITKHSLDSSYVFDLIASSYQKPDNIIGELQFCYICFLVGHSLEAFDQWKKIFSLFCSCEAAVKKHRRLFNRFLIVIEAQV
;
A
#
# COMPACT_ATOMS: atom_id res chain seq x y z
N MET A 1 -32.06 2.71 -0.11
CA MET A 1 -32.12 1.30 -0.54
C MET A 1 -33.45 0.74 -0.07
N ASP A 2 -34.20 0.10 -0.95
CA ASP A 2 -35.45 -0.57 -0.58
C ASP A 2 -35.19 -1.89 0.17
N GLN A 3 -36.21 -2.41 0.84
CA GLN A 3 -36.08 -3.58 1.73
C GLN A 3 -35.79 -4.88 0.98
N GLU A 4 -36.26 -5.03 -0.26
CA GLU A 4 -36.05 -6.23 -1.06
C GLU A 4 -34.59 -6.32 -1.52
N THR A 5 -34.05 -5.21 -2.02
CA THR A 5 -32.63 -5.07 -2.36
C THR A 5 -31.74 -5.35 -1.14
N ALA A 6 -32.08 -4.78 0.02
CA ALA A 6 -31.31 -5.01 1.24
C ALA A 6 -31.28 -6.50 1.66
N ARG A 7 -32.41 -7.20 1.55
CA ARG A 7 -32.46 -8.64 1.88
C ARG A 7 -31.60 -9.47 0.92
N LYS A 8 -31.65 -9.16 -0.37
CA LYS A 8 -30.80 -9.84 -1.37
C LYS A 8 -29.31 -9.59 -1.11
N LEU A 9 -28.93 -8.35 -0.81
CA LEU A 9 -27.53 -8.01 -0.50
C LEU A 9 -27.06 -8.63 0.81
N TYR A 10 -27.96 -8.86 1.77
CA TYR A 10 -27.63 -9.57 3.00
C TYR A 10 -27.38 -11.07 2.76
N GLU A 11 -28.13 -11.69 1.85
CA GLU A 11 -27.97 -13.10 1.51
C GLU A 11 -26.75 -13.36 0.60
N GLU A 12 -26.46 -12.43 -0.31
CA GLU A 12 -25.39 -12.60 -1.31
C GLU A 12 -24.06 -11.95 -0.89
N GLY A 13 -24.11 -10.88 -0.11
CA GLY A 13 -22.94 -10.14 0.31
C GLY A 13 -22.15 -10.86 1.39
N ALA A 14 -20.85 -10.62 1.40
CA ALA A 14 -19.98 -11.07 2.46
C ALA A 14 -20.16 -10.25 3.75
N ILE A 15 -19.66 -10.80 4.84
CA ILE A 15 -19.69 -10.21 6.17
C ILE A 15 -18.28 -10.21 6.74
N PHE A 16 -17.82 -9.06 7.17
CA PHE A 16 -16.61 -8.92 7.95
C PHE A 16 -16.97 -8.70 9.41
N VAL A 17 -16.47 -9.54 10.30
CA VAL A 17 -16.66 -9.43 11.75
C VAL A 17 -15.33 -9.07 12.39
N PHE A 18 -15.32 -7.99 13.17
CA PHE A 18 -14.16 -7.53 13.92
C PHE A 18 -14.44 -7.54 15.42
N LEU A 19 -13.89 -8.53 16.11
CA LEU A 19 -14.13 -8.76 17.53
C LEU A 19 -13.13 -7.99 18.39
N ASN A 20 -13.61 -7.53 19.55
CA ASN A 20 -12.82 -6.86 20.59
C ASN A 20 -12.11 -5.57 20.15
N VAL A 21 -12.53 -4.98 19.03
CA VAL A 21 -12.02 -3.68 18.61
C VAL A 21 -12.42 -2.61 19.64
N PRO A 22 -11.48 -1.79 20.14
CA PRO A 22 -11.79 -0.73 21.09
C PRO A 22 -12.78 0.28 20.52
N GLU A 23 -13.52 0.96 21.40
CA GLU A 23 -14.32 2.12 21.00
C GLU A 23 -13.41 3.28 20.60
N GLY A 24 -13.82 4.04 19.60
CA GLY A 24 -13.08 5.19 19.10
C GLY A 24 -12.04 4.85 18.02
N THR A 25 -11.61 3.59 17.89
CA THR A 25 -10.71 3.12 16.82
C THR A 25 -11.23 3.59 15.45
N GLU A 26 -10.38 4.20 14.64
CA GLU A 26 -10.77 4.49 13.27
C GLU A 26 -10.81 3.16 12.51
N PHE A 27 -11.94 2.83 11.91
CA PHE A 27 -12.13 1.67 11.07
C PHE A 27 -12.63 2.10 9.71
N GLY A 28 -12.11 1.49 8.64
CA GLY A 28 -12.60 1.75 7.30
C GLY A 28 -12.54 0.54 6.39
N ILE A 29 -13.36 0.64 5.35
CA ILE A 29 -13.40 -0.28 4.23
C ILE A 29 -13.47 0.55 2.96
N ASP A 30 -12.58 0.25 2.03
CA ASP A 30 -12.41 0.92 0.75
C ASP A 30 -12.18 2.43 0.90
N MET A 31 -13.14 3.28 0.53
CA MET A 31 -12.98 4.74 0.56
C MET A 31 -13.71 5.42 1.73
N LYS A 32 -14.22 4.66 2.70
CA LYS A 32 -14.95 5.20 3.85
C LYS A 32 -14.35 4.72 5.15
N SER A 33 -14.28 5.64 6.12
CA SER A 33 -13.91 5.34 7.50
C SER A 33 -14.88 6.00 8.48
N TRP A 34 -14.93 5.42 9.68
CA TRP A 34 -15.71 5.87 10.83
C TRP A 34 -14.95 5.52 12.10
N ASN A 35 -15.30 6.15 13.22
CA ASN A 35 -14.88 5.68 14.53
C ASN A 35 -15.81 4.55 15.01
N THR A 36 -15.24 3.48 15.53
CA THR A 36 -15.98 2.38 16.12
C THR A 36 -16.75 2.86 17.36
N GLY A 37 -18.01 2.42 17.49
CA GLY A 37 -18.78 2.61 18.72
C GLY A 37 -18.78 1.35 19.59
N GLU A 38 -19.27 1.45 20.82
CA GLU A 38 -19.36 0.34 21.80
C GLU A 38 -19.94 -0.97 21.20
N LYS A 39 -20.95 -0.83 20.32
CA LYS A 39 -21.67 -1.94 19.67
C LYS A 39 -21.09 -2.36 18.33
N PHE A 40 -20.09 -1.67 17.79
CA PHE A 40 -19.57 -2.01 16.48
C PHE A 40 -18.86 -3.37 16.51
N ARG A 41 -19.23 -4.27 15.60
CA ARG A 41 -18.62 -5.59 15.46
C ARG A 41 -18.26 -5.93 14.00
N GLY A 42 -18.37 -4.98 13.07
CA GLY A 42 -17.98 -5.20 11.67
C GLY A 42 -18.96 -4.66 10.63
N VAL A 43 -18.87 -5.19 9.41
CA VAL A 43 -19.59 -4.73 8.22
C VAL A 43 -20.30 -5.89 7.53
N LYS A 44 -21.54 -5.67 7.10
CA LYS A 44 -22.35 -6.63 6.34
C LYS A 44 -22.65 -6.15 4.93
N MET A 45 -23.13 -7.07 4.08
CA MET A 45 -23.50 -6.80 2.70
C MET A 45 -22.31 -6.32 1.86
N ILE A 46 -21.11 -6.83 2.11
CA ILE A 46 -19.92 -6.49 1.32
C ILE A 46 -20.05 -7.15 -0.06
N PRO A 47 -19.98 -6.40 -1.17
CA PRO A 47 -20.00 -7.00 -2.50
C PRO A 47 -18.86 -8.02 -2.69
N PRO A 48 -19.05 -9.09 -3.47
CA PRO A 48 -17.93 -9.96 -3.83
C PRO A 48 -16.88 -9.19 -4.65
N GLY A 49 -15.60 -9.43 -4.36
CA GLY A 49 -14.48 -8.76 -5.01
C GLY A 49 -13.40 -8.31 -4.03
N LEU A 50 -12.40 -7.62 -4.57
CA LEU A 50 -11.29 -7.08 -3.79
C LEU A 50 -11.73 -5.86 -2.98
N HIS A 51 -11.42 -5.87 -1.69
CA HIS A 51 -11.68 -4.79 -0.76
C HIS A 51 -10.43 -4.49 0.07
N TYR A 52 -10.28 -3.24 0.52
CA TYR A 52 -9.20 -2.84 1.41
C TYR A 52 -9.77 -2.46 2.76
N ILE A 53 -9.45 -3.23 3.78
CA ILE A 53 -9.89 -2.99 5.16
C ILE A 53 -8.73 -2.38 5.91
N PHE A 54 -8.99 -1.31 6.64
CA PHE A 54 -7.96 -0.59 7.39
C PHE A 54 -8.49 -0.12 8.73
N TYR A 55 -7.56 0.14 9.64
CA TYR A 55 -7.84 0.68 10.94
C TYR A 55 -6.67 1.50 11.45
N SER A 56 -6.97 2.38 12.41
CA SER A 56 -5.99 3.10 13.20
C SER A 56 -6.40 3.05 14.66
N ALA A 57 -5.53 2.47 15.50
CA ALA A 57 -5.75 2.44 16.95
C ALA A 57 -5.89 3.87 17.50
N VAL A 58 -6.65 4.03 18.58
CA VAL A 58 -6.86 5.33 19.21
C VAL A 58 -6.46 5.24 20.68
N SER A 59 -5.66 6.20 21.12
CA SER A 59 -5.22 6.30 22.51
C SER A 59 -6.34 6.83 23.41
N ASN A 60 -6.15 6.72 24.72
CA ASN A 60 -7.06 7.30 25.72
C ASN A 60 -7.15 8.85 25.64
N THR A 61 -6.20 9.51 24.97
CA THR A 61 -6.18 10.96 24.74
C THR A 61 -6.84 11.36 23.41
N GLY A 62 -7.31 10.38 22.62
CA GLY A 62 -7.93 10.60 21.32
C GLY A 62 -6.93 10.68 20.15
N ASP A 63 -5.65 10.41 20.41
CA ASP A 63 -4.62 10.41 19.35
C ASP A 63 -4.73 9.13 18.53
N THR A 64 -4.65 9.28 17.21
CA THR A 64 -4.79 8.16 16.27
C THR A 64 -3.42 7.66 15.81
N ALA A 65 -3.21 6.35 15.92
CA ALA A 65 -1.99 5.68 15.49
C ALA A 65 -1.85 5.66 13.96
N PRO A 66 -0.65 5.39 13.43
CA PRO A 66 -0.46 5.11 12.01
C PRO A 66 -1.41 4.01 11.52
N ARG A 67 -1.90 4.19 10.29
CA ARG A 67 -2.91 3.30 9.71
C ARG A 67 -2.28 1.96 9.34
N THR A 68 -3.01 0.89 9.63
CA THR A 68 -2.69 -0.46 9.16
C THR A 68 -3.88 -0.99 8.37
N GLY A 69 -3.62 -1.64 7.25
CA GLY A 69 -4.69 -2.25 6.45
C GLY A 69 -4.23 -3.47 5.68
N PHE A 70 -5.20 -4.20 5.14
CA PHE A 70 -4.97 -5.40 4.36
C PHE A 70 -6.00 -5.50 3.23
N PHE A 71 -5.58 -6.13 2.14
CA PHE A 71 -6.47 -6.47 1.05
C PHE A 71 -7.13 -7.84 1.31
N HIS A 72 -8.41 -7.96 0.98
CA HIS A 72 -9.12 -9.24 0.98
C HIS A 72 -10.03 -9.33 -0.23
N ASN A 73 -10.02 -10.46 -0.93
CA ASN A 73 -10.97 -10.72 -2.01
C ASN A 73 -12.13 -11.55 -1.47
N PHE A 74 -13.25 -10.89 -1.21
CA PHE A 74 -14.45 -11.50 -0.65
C PHE A 74 -15.19 -12.35 -1.70
N ARG A 75 -15.52 -13.58 -1.31
CA ARG A 75 -16.41 -14.47 -2.07
C ARG A 75 -17.87 -14.19 -1.69
N LYS A 76 -18.79 -14.62 -2.55
CA LYS A 76 -20.24 -14.54 -2.29
C LYS A 76 -20.57 -15.22 -0.96
N ALA A 77 -21.30 -14.53 -0.09
CA ALA A 77 -21.70 -14.98 1.24
C ALA A 77 -20.55 -15.45 2.15
N GLU A 78 -19.32 -14.96 1.95
CA GLU A 78 -18.19 -15.25 2.83
C GLU A 78 -18.34 -14.54 4.19
N VAL A 79 -17.96 -15.21 5.27
CA VAL A 79 -17.84 -14.59 6.60
C VAL A 79 -16.37 -14.58 7.01
N LEU A 80 -15.75 -13.40 6.99
CA LEU A 80 -14.39 -13.19 7.46
C LEU A 80 -14.41 -12.68 8.91
N VAL A 81 -13.78 -13.41 9.82
CA VAL A 81 -13.70 -13.02 11.24
C VAL A 81 -12.25 -12.68 11.60
N LYS A 82 -12.06 -11.51 12.20
CA LYS A 82 -10.79 -11.06 12.80
C LYS A 82 -11.00 -10.66 14.25
N LYS A 83 -9.95 -10.79 15.07
CA LYS A 83 -9.92 -10.38 16.47
C LYS A 83 -8.89 -9.26 16.65
N TRP A 84 -9.20 -8.29 17.49
CA TRP A 84 -8.24 -7.29 17.93
C TRP A 84 -7.32 -7.86 19.01
N ASP A 85 -6.02 -7.62 18.87
CA ASP A 85 -5.03 -7.83 19.91
C ASP A 85 -4.81 -6.53 20.68
N GLN A 86 -5.23 -6.52 21.95
CA GLN A 86 -5.11 -5.34 22.80
C GLN A 86 -3.67 -5.00 23.20
N VAL A 87 -2.75 -5.97 23.16
CA VAL A 87 -1.35 -5.75 23.55
C VAL A 87 -0.57 -5.10 22.43
N ASN A 88 -0.76 -5.60 21.20
CA ASN A 88 -0.05 -5.11 20.02
C ASN A 88 -0.84 -4.04 19.24
N GLU A 89 -2.06 -3.70 19.69
CA GLU A 89 -2.96 -2.73 19.07
C GLU A 89 -3.18 -2.97 17.56
N CYS A 90 -3.33 -4.25 17.20
CA CYS A 90 -3.44 -4.68 15.80
C CYS A 90 -4.43 -5.84 15.63
N VAL A 91 -4.68 -6.23 14.38
CA VAL A 91 -5.39 -7.48 14.10
C VAL A 91 -4.53 -8.65 14.56
N SER A 92 -5.11 -9.50 15.42
CA SER A 92 -4.43 -10.67 15.95
C SER A 92 -3.97 -11.62 14.85
N ALA A 93 -2.77 -12.17 15.01
CA ALA A 93 -2.23 -13.23 14.17
C ALA A 93 -2.95 -14.57 14.40
N GLU A 94 -3.66 -14.72 15.52
CA GLU A 94 -4.44 -15.92 15.80
C GLU A 94 -5.64 -16.02 14.85
N THR A 95 -5.72 -17.14 14.14
CA THR A 95 -6.90 -17.45 13.33
C THR A 95 -8.04 -17.85 14.24
N VAL A 96 -9.25 -17.37 13.93
CA VAL A 96 -10.46 -17.80 14.62
C VAL A 96 -10.77 -19.22 14.16
N SER A 97 -11.03 -20.14 15.11
CA SER A 97 -11.30 -21.54 14.76
C SER A 97 -12.57 -21.66 13.91
N ASP A 98 -12.63 -22.68 13.06
CA ASP A 98 -13.80 -22.94 12.22
C ASP A 98 -15.07 -23.15 13.07
N GLU A 99 -14.95 -23.74 14.26
CA GLU A 99 -16.05 -23.89 15.21
C GLU A 99 -16.59 -22.54 15.70
N ASP A 100 -15.71 -21.59 16.00
CA ASP A 100 -16.09 -20.23 16.39
C ASP A 100 -16.77 -19.50 15.24
N ILE A 101 -16.26 -19.66 14.01
CA ILE A 101 -16.86 -19.09 12.80
C ILE A 101 -18.25 -19.69 12.58
N VAL A 102 -18.42 -21.00 12.69
CA VAL A 102 -19.72 -21.68 12.55
C VAL A 102 -20.69 -21.22 13.63
N ARG A 103 -20.24 -21.08 14.88
CA ARG A 103 -21.06 -20.58 15.99
C ARG A 103 -21.50 -19.13 15.77
N LEU A 104 -20.60 -18.26 15.31
CA LEU A 104 -20.92 -16.87 14.95
C LEU A 104 -21.89 -16.82 13.77
N THR A 105 -21.65 -17.66 12.76
CA THR A 105 -22.49 -17.78 11.56
C THR A 105 -23.90 -18.26 11.92
N GLY A 106 -24.03 -19.23 12.82
CA GLY A 106 -25.32 -19.70 13.34
C GLY A 106 -26.11 -18.64 14.11
N ASN A 107 -25.41 -17.65 14.68
CA ASN A 107 -26.00 -16.53 15.42
C ASN A 107 -26.01 -15.20 14.62
N LEU A 108 -25.85 -15.24 13.29
CA LEU A 108 -25.77 -14.04 12.44
C LEU A 108 -26.94 -13.08 12.60
N ARG A 109 -28.15 -13.58 12.83
CA ARG A 109 -29.34 -12.74 13.09
C ARG A 109 -29.18 -11.88 14.34
N ALA A 110 -28.55 -12.41 15.38
CA ALA A 110 -28.28 -11.65 16.60
C ALA A 110 -27.15 -10.63 16.39
N LEU A 111 -26.17 -10.96 15.54
CA LEU A 111 -25.08 -10.06 15.16
C LEU A 111 -25.52 -8.92 14.26
N ASP A 112 -26.64 -9.03 13.55
CA ASP A 112 -27.07 -8.08 12.54
C ASP A 112 -27.18 -6.62 13.03
N ASN A 113 -27.59 -6.44 14.29
CA ASN A 113 -27.70 -5.13 14.96
C ASN A 113 -26.34 -4.49 15.30
N PHE A 114 -25.25 -5.25 15.22
CA PHE A 114 -23.89 -4.82 15.54
C PHE A 114 -23.04 -4.63 14.28
N LEU A 115 -23.60 -4.87 13.09
CA LEU A 115 -22.93 -4.80 11.79
C LEU A 115 -23.43 -3.60 10.99
N GLY A 116 -22.50 -2.73 10.59
CA GLY A 116 -22.79 -1.62 9.68
C GLY A 116 -23.00 -2.11 8.25
N PRO A 117 -23.93 -1.52 7.47
CA PRO A 117 -24.05 -1.84 6.05
C PRO A 117 -22.84 -1.32 5.27
N TYR A 118 -22.37 -2.07 4.27
CA TYR A 118 -21.36 -1.58 3.34
C TYR A 118 -21.84 -0.29 2.64
N PRO A 119 -20.97 0.73 2.47
CA PRO A 119 -21.32 2.00 1.83
C PRO A 119 -21.47 1.86 0.30
N TYR A 120 -22.68 1.54 -0.15
CA TYR A 120 -22.95 1.33 -1.58
C TYR A 120 -22.80 2.58 -2.45
N ASP A 121 -22.72 3.78 -1.87
CA ASP A 121 -22.46 5.03 -2.60
C ASP A 121 -21.06 5.07 -3.24
N ILE A 122 -20.09 4.32 -2.70
CA ILE A 122 -18.72 4.27 -3.24
C ILE A 122 -18.44 3.05 -4.12
N LYS A 123 -19.38 2.10 -4.22
CA LYS A 123 -19.15 0.78 -4.86
C LYS A 123 -18.60 0.90 -6.28
N ASP A 124 -19.23 1.72 -7.12
CA ASP A 124 -18.86 1.84 -8.54
C ASP A 124 -17.51 2.56 -8.71
N ARG A 125 -17.23 3.54 -7.83
CA ARG A 125 -15.92 4.20 -7.76
C ARG A 125 -14.84 3.22 -7.34
N TRP A 126 -15.07 2.43 -6.29
CA TRP A 126 -14.14 1.42 -5.82
C TRP A 126 -13.83 0.37 -6.89
N LYS A 127 -14.86 -0.12 -7.58
CA LYS A 127 -14.70 -1.06 -8.71
C LYS A 127 -13.84 -0.48 -9.85
N SER A 128 -13.96 0.83 -10.11
CA SER A 128 -13.17 1.51 -11.12
C SER A 128 -11.70 1.67 -10.68
N LEU A 129 -11.46 1.94 -9.40
CA LEU A 129 -10.12 2.08 -8.82
C LEU A 129 -9.36 0.75 -8.68
N THR A 130 -10.06 -0.37 -8.66
CA THR A 130 -9.49 -1.73 -8.45
C THR A 130 -9.55 -2.62 -9.69
N SER A 131 -9.92 -2.07 -10.85
CA SER A 131 -10.28 -2.84 -12.04
C SER A 131 -9.16 -3.71 -12.65
N ASP A 132 -7.89 -3.37 -12.41
CA ASP A 132 -6.71 -4.06 -12.92
C ASP A 132 -5.95 -4.80 -11.81
N LEU A 133 -6.51 -4.83 -10.59
CA LEU A 133 -5.97 -5.57 -9.45
C LEU A 133 -6.46 -7.01 -9.47
N THR A 134 -5.59 -7.91 -9.95
CA THR A 134 -5.84 -9.36 -9.84
C THR A 134 -5.34 -9.88 -8.49
N ASP A 135 -5.91 -11.00 -8.03
CA ASP A 135 -5.49 -11.65 -6.79
C ASP A 135 -4.01 -11.99 -6.77
N ASP A 136 -3.47 -12.48 -7.89
CA ASP A 136 -2.06 -12.85 -8.00
C ASP A 136 -1.15 -11.62 -7.93
N LEU A 137 -1.57 -10.51 -8.56
CA LEU A 137 -0.82 -9.25 -8.49
C LEU A 137 -0.84 -8.68 -7.07
N VAL A 138 -2.00 -8.60 -6.43
CA VAL A 138 -2.13 -8.13 -5.05
C VAL A 138 -1.28 -9.00 -4.12
N LYS A 139 -1.34 -10.33 -4.24
CA LYS A 139 -0.51 -11.26 -3.47
C LYS A 139 0.98 -11.10 -3.74
N SER A 140 1.40 -10.58 -4.89
CA SER A 140 2.82 -10.30 -5.17
C SER A 140 3.29 -8.98 -4.57
N LEU A 141 2.40 -7.99 -4.44
CA LEU A 141 2.72 -6.63 -3.97
C LEU A 141 2.58 -6.46 -2.45
N VAL A 142 1.58 -7.10 -1.84
CA VAL A 142 1.33 -7.01 -0.39
C VAL A 142 2.54 -7.56 0.39
N PRO A 143 2.91 -6.97 1.54
CA PRO A 143 3.97 -7.49 2.40
C PRO A 143 3.77 -8.96 2.81
N LEU A 144 4.83 -9.66 3.19
CA LEU A 144 4.72 -11.06 3.64
C LEU A 144 3.91 -11.19 4.94
N SER A 145 3.87 -10.15 5.76
CA SER A 145 2.99 -10.04 6.93
C SER A 145 1.50 -10.06 6.57
N GLY A 146 1.14 -9.73 5.33
CA GLY A 146 -0.23 -9.55 4.87
C GLY A 146 -0.82 -8.15 5.18
N PHE A 147 -0.08 -7.31 5.92
CA PHE A 147 -0.53 -6.00 6.35
C PHE A 147 0.35 -4.89 5.79
N ILE A 148 -0.28 -3.82 5.35
CA ILE A 148 0.34 -2.59 4.85
C ILE A 148 0.24 -1.56 5.96
N GLN A 149 1.38 -1.04 6.39
CA GLN A 149 1.48 -0.02 7.44
C GLN A 149 1.83 1.33 6.82
N SER A 150 1.15 2.40 7.24
CA SER A 150 1.43 3.75 6.78
C SER A 150 2.78 4.25 7.29
N ALA A 151 3.15 3.84 8.51
CA ALA A 151 4.48 4.01 9.09
C ALA A 151 5.19 2.67 9.11
N LEU A 152 6.16 2.50 8.21
CA LEU A 152 6.92 1.26 8.05
C LEU A 152 7.74 0.98 9.32
N GLU A 153 7.71 -0.26 9.80
CA GLU A 153 8.54 -0.70 10.92
C GLU A 153 10.01 -0.75 10.47
N LEU A 154 10.86 0.00 11.17
CA LEU A 154 12.27 0.14 10.84
C LEU A 154 13.14 -0.48 11.93
N GLU A 155 14.08 -1.32 11.50
CA GLU A 155 15.10 -1.94 12.34
C GLU A 155 16.46 -1.31 12.10
N SER A 156 17.25 -1.14 13.16
CA SER A 156 18.63 -0.70 13.03
C SER A 156 19.49 -1.75 12.35
N CYS A 157 20.39 -1.34 11.47
CA CYS A 157 21.43 -2.22 10.95
C CYS A 157 22.21 -2.89 12.08
N SER A 158 22.64 -4.13 11.83
CA SER A 158 23.54 -4.87 12.74
C SER A 158 24.83 -4.09 12.97
N ASN A 159 25.56 -4.41 14.05
CA ASN A 159 26.85 -3.76 14.34
C ASN A 159 27.90 -3.95 13.23
N SER A 160 27.79 -5.00 12.42
CA SER A 160 28.67 -5.22 11.25
C SER A 160 28.35 -4.26 10.10
N ASP A 161 27.07 -3.98 9.90
CA ASP A 161 26.55 -3.15 8.81
C ASP A 161 26.46 -1.67 9.18
N ARG A 162 26.64 -1.36 10.48
CA ARG A 162 26.65 0.01 10.98
C ARG A 162 27.83 0.75 10.34
N PRO A 163 27.58 1.87 9.63
CA PRO A 163 28.67 2.65 9.07
C PRO A 163 29.54 3.15 10.22
N LYS A 164 30.81 2.77 10.16
CA LYS A 164 31.82 3.34 11.06
C LYS A 164 32.06 4.75 10.52
N GLY A 165 31.75 5.77 11.32
CA GLY A 165 32.06 7.14 10.96
C GLY A 165 33.51 7.21 10.51
N LYS A 166 33.78 7.82 9.35
CA LYS A 166 35.16 8.07 8.93
C LYS A 166 35.83 8.86 10.04
N LYS A 167 36.89 8.31 10.65
CA LYS A 167 37.79 9.14 11.45
C LYS A 167 38.28 10.22 10.49
N ALA A 168 38.16 11.49 10.88
CA ALA A 168 38.83 12.55 10.15
C ALA A 168 40.31 12.17 10.07
N ASP A 169 40.85 12.04 8.87
CA ASP A 169 42.30 11.91 8.72
C ASP A 169 42.91 13.19 9.30
N GLU A 170 43.77 13.04 10.31
CA GLU A 170 44.45 14.16 11.00
C GLU A 170 45.32 15.00 10.05
N ASN A 171 45.47 14.58 8.78
CA ASN A 171 46.30 15.23 7.78
C ASN A 171 45.56 16.26 6.89
N ASP A 172 44.24 16.39 6.99
CA ASP A 172 43.44 17.33 6.16
C ASP A 172 43.14 18.68 6.86
N GLU A 173 43.55 18.88 8.12
CA GLU A 173 43.29 20.13 8.85
C GLU A 173 44.29 21.25 8.55
N ASP A 174 45.44 20.96 7.94
CA ASP A 174 46.52 21.95 7.79
C ASP A 174 46.38 22.89 6.58
N ASN A 175 45.42 22.69 5.67
CA ASN A 175 45.35 23.45 4.40
C ASN A 175 44.00 24.14 4.08
N LEU A 176 43.04 24.19 5.00
CA LEU A 176 41.75 24.85 4.75
C LEU A 176 41.48 25.99 5.73
N SER A 177 41.07 27.16 5.21
CA SER A 177 40.69 28.29 6.04
C SER A 177 39.47 27.93 6.92
N PRO A 178 39.37 28.43 8.17
CA PRO A 178 38.29 28.08 9.10
C PRO A 178 36.87 28.33 8.58
N THR A 179 36.74 29.18 7.56
CA THR A 179 35.51 29.56 6.86
C THR A 179 35.09 28.56 5.78
N GLU A 180 36.04 27.90 5.11
CA GLU A 180 35.75 26.94 4.02
C GLU A 180 35.46 25.54 4.57
N ALA A 181 36.19 25.12 5.61
CA ALA A 181 35.94 23.86 6.31
C ALA A 181 34.54 23.79 6.95
N LYS A 182 33.99 24.93 7.41
CA LYS A 182 32.64 25.00 7.99
C LYS A 182 31.51 24.95 6.95
N ARG A 183 31.77 25.33 5.69
CA ARG A 183 30.76 25.29 4.61
C ARG A 183 30.70 23.91 3.94
N SER A 184 31.84 23.27 3.67
CA SER A 184 31.88 21.92 3.09
C SER A 184 31.34 20.83 4.03
N ARG A 185 31.59 20.94 5.35
CA ARG A 185 31.10 19.96 6.34
C ARG A 185 29.57 19.95 6.54
N LYS A 186 28.83 20.95 6.05
CA LYS A 186 27.38 21.07 6.30
C LYS A 186 26.49 20.56 5.16
N SER A 187 26.96 20.53 3.91
CA SER A 187 26.11 20.17 2.76
C SER A 187 26.25 18.72 2.30
N ASP A 188 27.44 18.11 2.43
CA ASP A 188 27.75 16.94 1.59
C ASP A 188 27.59 15.59 2.30
N ASN A 189 27.15 15.55 3.56
CA ASN A 189 27.03 14.25 4.25
C ASN A 189 26.03 14.21 5.42
N ILE A 190 24.89 14.90 5.28
CA ILE A 190 23.80 14.78 6.27
C ILE A 190 23.33 13.32 6.36
N ASP A 191 23.27 12.62 5.23
CA ASP A 191 22.82 11.22 5.18
C ASP A 191 23.76 10.27 5.94
N ALA A 192 25.07 10.51 5.95
CA ALA A 192 26.01 9.71 6.76
C ALA A 192 25.90 10.00 8.28
N LEU A 193 25.20 11.06 8.68
CA LEU A 193 24.89 11.35 10.07
C LEU A 193 23.57 10.74 10.53
N LEU A 194 22.74 10.25 9.59
CA LEU A 194 21.48 9.60 9.91
C LEU A 194 21.70 8.13 10.31
N PRO A 195 20.89 7.60 11.24
CA PRO A 195 20.92 6.18 11.54
C PRO A 195 20.51 5.39 10.28
N HIS A 196 21.33 4.41 9.91
CA HIS A 196 20.96 3.47 8.84
C HIS A 196 19.92 2.49 9.38
N LEU A 197 18.68 2.77 9.00
CA LEU A 197 17.51 1.96 9.31
C LEU A 197 17.10 1.19 8.06
N LYS A 198 16.74 -0.08 8.24
CA LYS A 198 16.18 -0.94 7.19
C LYS A 198 14.76 -1.30 7.57
N ALA A 199 13.89 -1.48 6.57
CA ALA A 199 12.58 -2.04 6.81
C ALA A 199 12.71 -3.42 7.46
N LYS A 200 11.86 -3.70 8.45
CA LYS A 200 11.75 -5.04 9.03
C LYS A 200 11.30 -6.03 7.96
N ALA A 201 12.03 -7.12 7.82
CA ALA A 201 11.79 -8.09 6.77
C ALA A 201 10.35 -8.62 6.80
N GLY A 202 9.68 -8.56 5.66
CA GLY A 202 8.30 -9.01 5.48
C GLY A 202 7.23 -7.94 5.77
N THR A 203 7.62 -6.73 6.19
CA THR A 203 6.70 -5.59 6.37
C THR A 203 6.70 -4.64 5.18
N GLU A 204 7.73 -4.70 4.33
CA GLU A 204 7.88 -3.87 3.15
C GLU A 204 6.87 -4.23 2.04
N ILE A 205 6.35 -3.19 1.39
CA ILE A 205 5.56 -3.37 0.18
C ILE A 205 6.50 -3.85 -0.93
N ARG A 206 6.11 -4.89 -1.66
CA ARG A 206 6.96 -5.54 -2.66
C ARG A 206 6.77 -4.92 -4.04
N LEU A 207 7.06 -3.61 -4.12
CA LEU A 207 6.93 -2.80 -5.33
C LEU A 207 8.01 -3.11 -6.36
N THR A 208 7.72 -2.84 -7.62
CA THR A 208 8.64 -3.10 -8.72
C THR A 208 9.83 -2.13 -8.66
N LYS A 209 11.04 -2.68 -8.73
CA LYS A 209 12.28 -1.90 -8.65
C LYS A 209 12.60 -1.27 -10.01
N PHE A 210 12.75 0.03 -10.02
CA PHE A 210 13.23 0.76 -11.19
C PHE A 210 14.73 0.54 -11.39
N PRO A 211 15.22 0.46 -12.63
CA PRO A 211 16.63 0.28 -12.92
C PRO A 211 17.43 1.52 -12.53
N GLU A 212 18.64 1.34 -12.01
CA GLU A 212 19.56 2.46 -11.74
C GLU A 212 20.10 3.08 -13.05
N LYS A 213 20.28 2.25 -14.08
CA LYS A 213 20.70 2.69 -15.42
C LYS A 213 19.49 2.82 -16.33
N THR A 214 19.29 4.00 -16.90
CA THR A 214 18.15 4.31 -17.79
C THR A 214 18.45 4.05 -19.27
N TYR A 215 19.59 3.45 -19.58
CA TYR A 215 20.08 3.19 -20.95
C TYR A 215 20.83 1.85 -21.03
N PRO A 216 20.96 1.23 -22.22
CA PRO A 216 21.72 -0.01 -22.43
C PRO A 216 23.21 0.11 -22.05
N GLU A 217 23.82 -0.99 -21.64
CA GLU A 217 25.26 -1.02 -21.40
C GLU A 217 26.06 -0.78 -22.69
N GLY A 218 27.14 0.01 -22.60
CA GLY A 218 27.95 0.39 -23.76
C GLY A 218 27.35 1.52 -24.62
N SER A 219 26.27 2.17 -24.17
CA SER A 219 25.66 3.31 -24.86
C SER A 219 26.65 4.45 -25.09
N THR A 220 26.63 5.04 -26.29
CA THR A 220 27.37 6.27 -26.57
C THR A 220 26.73 7.47 -25.84
N PRO A 221 27.42 8.60 -25.65
CA PRO A 221 26.81 9.80 -25.07
C PRO A 221 25.53 10.26 -25.81
N ALA A 222 25.47 10.05 -27.13
CA ALA A 222 24.28 10.32 -27.93
C ALA A 222 23.13 9.36 -27.58
N ASP A 223 23.41 8.06 -27.40
CA ASP A 223 22.41 7.07 -26.99
C ASP A 223 21.91 7.32 -25.56
N ILE A 224 22.80 7.70 -24.64
CA ILE A 224 22.43 8.09 -23.26
C ILE A 224 21.46 9.27 -23.32
N THR A 225 21.77 10.30 -24.11
CA THR A 225 20.89 11.47 -24.28
C THR A 225 19.53 11.06 -24.85
N LYS A 226 19.53 10.19 -25.87
CA LYS A 226 18.30 9.65 -26.48
C LYS A 226 17.42 8.93 -25.46
N HIS A 227 17.99 8.04 -24.65
CA HIS A 227 17.24 7.28 -23.62
C HIS A 227 16.84 8.14 -22.41
N SER A 228 17.52 9.25 -22.16
CA SER A 228 17.12 10.24 -21.15
C SER A 228 15.91 11.08 -21.61
N LEU A 229 15.86 11.43 -22.90
CA LEU A 229 14.75 12.17 -23.49
C LEU A 229 13.50 11.29 -23.73
N ASP A 230 13.69 9.99 -23.99
CA ASP A 230 12.62 9.01 -24.18
C ASP A 230 12.83 7.79 -23.27
N SER A 231 12.03 7.71 -22.21
CA SER A 231 12.08 6.65 -21.21
C SER A 231 11.50 5.31 -21.71
N SER A 232 11.16 5.18 -22.99
CA SER A 232 10.61 3.96 -23.59
C SER A 232 11.47 2.70 -23.34
N TYR A 233 12.79 2.84 -23.25
CA TYR A 233 13.68 1.72 -22.90
C TYR A 233 13.44 1.23 -21.46
N VAL A 234 13.37 2.17 -20.50
CA VAL A 234 13.09 1.87 -19.09
C VAL A 234 11.69 1.27 -18.96
N PHE A 235 10.72 1.80 -19.71
CA PHE A 235 9.37 1.26 -19.77
C PHE A 235 9.36 -0.20 -20.19
N ASP A 236 10.01 -0.53 -21.31
CA ASP A 236 10.09 -1.90 -21.81
C ASP A 236 10.76 -2.83 -20.80
N LEU A 237 11.81 -2.38 -20.10
CA LEU A 237 12.50 -3.17 -19.08
C LEU A 237 11.58 -3.47 -17.88
N ILE A 238 10.89 -2.44 -17.37
CA ILE A 238 9.98 -2.58 -16.24
C ILE A 238 8.76 -3.42 -16.62
N ALA A 239 8.15 -3.15 -17.78
CA ALA A 239 7.02 -3.92 -18.28
C ALA A 239 7.36 -5.41 -18.45
N SER A 240 8.60 -5.72 -18.82
CA SER A 240 9.09 -7.10 -18.96
C SER A 240 9.40 -7.79 -17.63
N SER A 241 9.51 -7.04 -16.53
CA SER A 241 9.71 -7.62 -15.19
C SER A 241 8.45 -8.23 -14.59
N TYR A 242 7.28 -7.84 -15.09
CA TYR A 242 6.00 -8.40 -14.68
C TYR A 242 5.69 -9.70 -15.43
N GLN A 243 4.96 -10.62 -14.77
CA GLN A 243 4.41 -11.81 -15.44
C GLN A 243 3.53 -11.45 -16.65
N LYS A 244 2.80 -10.33 -16.54
CA LYS A 244 2.03 -9.73 -17.63
C LYS A 244 2.37 -8.24 -17.66
N PRO A 245 2.76 -7.67 -18.81
CA PRO A 245 3.06 -6.24 -18.93
C PRO A 245 1.95 -5.33 -18.41
N ASP A 246 0.69 -5.74 -18.59
CA ASP A 246 -0.50 -5.02 -18.12
C ASP A 246 -0.53 -4.83 -16.59
N ASN A 247 0.17 -5.67 -15.83
CA ASN A 247 0.23 -5.58 -14.37
C ASN A 247 0.89 -4.29 -13.86
N ILE A 248 1.65 -3.56 -14.68
CA ILE A 248 2.16 -2.23 -14.31
C ILE A 248 1.02 -1.25 -13.99
N ILE A 249 -0.12 -1.38 -14.67
CA ILE A 249 -1.32 -0.58 -14.39
C ILE A 249 -1.98 -1.02 -13.09
N GLY A 250 -2.01 -2.32 -12.82
CA GLY A 250 -2.46 -2.85 -11.55
C GLY A 250 -1.58 -2.35 -10.40
N GLU A 251 -0.24 -2.34 -10.54
CA GLU A 251 0.64 -1.76 -9.53
C GLU A 251 0.39 -0.25 -9.35
N LEU A 252 0.13 0.49 -10.42
CA LEU A 252 -0.28 1.90 -10.34
C LEU A 252 -1.57 2.08 -9.53
N GLN A 253 -2.60 1.27 -9.76
CA GLN A 253 -3.85 1.28 -8.97
C GLN A 253 -3.61 0.88 -7.51
N PHE A 254 -2.83 -0.16 -7.29
CA PHE A 254 -2.45 -0.63 -5.95
C PHE A 254 -1.77 0.49 -5.16
N CYS A 255 -0.80 1.16 -5.78
CA CYS A 255 -0.08 2.28 -5.17
C CYS A 255 -1.01 3.45 -4.85
N TYR A 256 -1.94 3.78 -5.75
CA TYR A 256 -2.93 4.83 -5.50
C TYR A 256 -3.80 4.50 -4.29
N ILE A 257 -4.30 3.27 -4.16
CA ILE A 257 -5.11 2.85 -3.01
C ILE A 257 -4.30 2.88 -1.72
N CYS A 258 -3.08 2.33 -1.74
CA CYS A 258 -2.21 2.31 -0.57
C CYS A 258 -1.81 3.72 -0.14
N PHE A 259 -1.70 4.67 -1.06
CA PHE A 259 -1.48 6.07 -0.74
C PHE A 259 -2.75 6.75 -0.21
N LEU A 260 -3.82 6.78 -1.01
CA LEU A 260 -5.03 7.53 -0.70
C LEU A 260 -5.72 7.01 0.56
N VAL A 261 -5.85 5.68 0.66
CA VAL A 261 -6.57 5.01 1.73
C VAL A 261 -5.59 4.48 2.78
N GLY A 262 -4.51 3.83 2.37
CA GLY A 262 -3.53 3.26 3.30
C GLY A 262 -2.57 4.30 3.92
N HIS A 263 -2.58 5.54 3.45
CA HIS A 263 -1.66 6.62 3.87
C HIS A 263 -0.17 6.27 3.72
N SER A 264 0.18 5.34 2.82
CA SER A 264 1.56 4.94 2.56
C SER A 264 2.26 5.94 1.62
N LEU A 265 3.30 6.60 2.13
CA LEU A 265 4.12 7.52 1.34
C LEU A 265 4.98 6.78 0.30
N GLU A 266 5.48 5.58 0.64
CA GLU A 266 6.23 4.73 -0.28
C GLU A 266 5.41 4.39 -1.53
N ALA A 267 4.13 4.04 -1.33
CA ALA A 267 3.20 3.79 -2.42
C ALA A 267 3.00 5.05 -3.29
N PHE A 268 2.94 6.24 -2.70
CA PHE A 268 2.84 7.49 -3.46
C PHE A 268 4.08 7.76 -4.32
N ASP A 269 5.28 7.52 -3.78
CA ASP A 269 6.52 7.68 -4.53
C ASP A 269 6.58 6.72 -5.72
N GLN A 270 6.16 5.48 -5.54
CA GLN A 270 6.07 4.52 -6.63
C GLN A 270 4.99 4.91 -7.65
N TRP A 271 3.81 5.35 -7.20
CA TRP A 271 2.77 5.86 -8.08
C TRP A 271 3.30 6.99 -8.98
N LYS A 272 4.02 7.97 -8.41
CA LYS A 272 4.65 9.07 -9.16
C LYS A 272 5.68 8.56 -10.16
N LYS A 273 6.51 7.58 -9.79
CA LYS A 273 7.50 6.98 -10.70
C LYS A 273 6.82 6.32 -11.91
N ILE A 274 5.81 5.50 -11.67
CA ILE A 274 5.06 4.82 -12.76
C ILE A 274 4.33 5.86 -13.62
N PHE A 275 3.62 6.80 -13.02
CA PHE A 275 2.93 7.88 -13.74
C PHE A 275 3.90 8.68 -14.62
N SER A 276 5.03 9.11 -14.05
CA SER A 276 6.04 9.88 -14.79
C SER A 276 6.65 9.08 -15.92
N LEU A 277 6.86 7.77 -15.73
CA LEU A 277 7.37 6.87 -16.76
C LEU A 277 6.43 6.82 -17.96
N PHE A 278 5.12 6.61 -17.74
CA PHE A 278 4.13 6.67 -18.82
C PHE A 278 4.14 8.03 -19.55
N CYS A 279 4.25 9.13 -18.81
CA CYS A 279 4.29 10.47 -19.39
C CYS A 279 5.60 10.82 -20.12
N SER A 280 6.66 10.01 -19.95
CA SER A 280 8.00 10.28 -20.50
C SER A 280 8.40 9.34 -21.64
N CYS A 281 7.42 8.67 -22.26
CA CYS A 281 7.66 7.72 -23.35
C CYS A 281 7.08 8.22 -24.69
N GLU A 282 7.87 8.24 -25.75
CA GLU A 282 7.38 8.49 -27.11
C GLU A 282 7.22 7.17 -27.90
N ALA A 283 8.28 6.37 -28.00
CA ALA A 283 8.25 5.13 -28.78
C ALA A 283 7.31 4.07 -28.17
N ALA A 284 7.27 3.96 -26.84
CA ALA A 284 6.44 2.98 -26.14
C ALA A 284 4.94 3.23 -26.34
N VAL A 285 4.50 4.48 -26.53
CA VAL A 285 3.09 4.82 -26.82
C VAL A 285 2.63 4.16 -28.12
N LYS A 286 3.47 4.18 -29.15
CA LYS A 286 3.18 3.59 -30.46
C LYS A 286 3.16 2.06 -30.37
N LYS A 287 4.09 1.48 -29.62
CA LYS A 287 4.26 0.03 -29.44
C LYS A 287 3.17 -0.59 -28.54
N HIS A 288 2.80 0.08 -27.46
CA HIS A 288 1.93 -0.44 -26.39
C HIS A 288 0.62 0.34 -26.27
N ARG A 289 0.02 0.73 -27.41
CA ARG A 289 -1.16 1.62 -27.46
C ARG A 289 -2.31 1.20 -26.53
N ARG A 290 -2.58 -0.10 -26.42
CA ARG A 290 -3.63 -0.62 -25.52
C ARG A 290 -3.34 -0.30 -24.05
N LEU A 291 -2.09 -0.46 -23.64
CA LEU A 291 -1.65 -0.23 -22.26
C LEU A 291 -1.73 1.26 -21.90
N PHE A 292 -1.32 2.15 -22.82
CA PHE A 292 -1.44 3.60 -22.66
C PHE A 292 -2.90 4.08 -22.65
N ASN A 293 -3.78 3.50 -23.47
CA ASN A 293 -5.21 3.78 -23.38
C ASN A 293 -5.78 3.36 -22.02
N ARG A 294 -5.36 2.21 -21.49
CA ARG A 294 -5.77 1.74 -20.17
C ARG A 294 -5.26 2.65 -19.06
N PHE A 295 -4.02 3.11 -19.15
CA PHE A 295 -3.44 4.11 -18.25
C PHE A 295 -4.33 5.36 -18.17
N LEU A 296 -4.75 5.93 -19.30
CA LEU A 296 -5.61 7.12 -19.31
C LEU A 296 -6.95 6.89 -18.59
N ILE A 297 -7.60 5.75 -18.85
CA ILE A 297 -8.86 5.36 -18.17
C ILE A 297 -8.66 5.24 -16.65
N VAL A 298 -7.53 4.66 -16.23
CA VAL A 298 -7.21 4.50 -14.81
C VAL A 298 -6.93 5.84 -14.14
N ILE A 299 -6.20 6.75 -14.80
CA ILE A 299 -5.96 8.09 -14.26
C ILE A 299 -7.25 8.90 -14.17
N GLU A 300 -8.13 8.81 -15.17
CA GLU A 300 -9.45 9.46 -15.11
C GLU A 300 -10.28 9.00 -13.89
N ALA A 301 -10.19 7.72 -13.52
CA ALA A 301 -10.87 7.20 -12.33
C ALA A 301 -10.22 7.66 -11.00
N GLN A 302 -8.95 8.07 -11.03
CA GLN A 302 -8.16 8.49 -9.85
C GLN A 302 -8.27 9.99 -9.53
N VAL A 303 -8.74 10.81 -10.46
CA VAL A 303 -8.95 12.26 -10.29
C VAL A 303 -10.39 12.52 -9.87
#